data_AF-A0AA37VUI0-F1
#
_entry.id   AF-A0AA37VUI0-F1
#
_cell.length_a   1.000
_cell.length_b   1.000
_cell.length_c   1.000
_cell.angle_alpha   90.00
_cell.angle_beta   90.00
_cell.angle_gamma   90.00
#
_symmetry.space_group_name_H-M   'P 1'
#
loop_
_entity.id
_entity.type
_entity.pdbx_description
1 polymer ?
#
loop_
_entity_poly.entity_id
_entity_poly.type
_entity_poly.pdbx_seq_one_letter_code
_entity_poly.pdbx_strand_id
1 'polypeptide(L)'
;MSLAALALAAAVQWLPVGAKQSLVCELHQAQQCIAQLPSELRQAFYQAEPDFPESLGMRQAVSYVFDHPELVGVVLLANPHQNQRFSQFLHSGWHNYQVENEAQLVRLHELGHLHAQAIPEQWLPLPEQISTHDWQAKRYRQEVYADLYLAWKMAAIEASWSSIQAQINRRNLAMMSRKRDLTHWTVPYLALVVEQFTAQQVASWPYDQFVQKVMQSAAPLQGLQLNELAFLFRAEFSGKTPKQSNQYLSWRRKEFGEYVAPTITALMGASAANQWLARRRFI
;
A
#
# COMPACT_ATOMS: atom_id res chain seq x y z
N MET A 1 -45.01 15.02 -11.07
CA MET A 1 -43.81 15.86 -10.85
C MET A 1 -43.32 15.63 -9.43
N SER A 2 -42.05 15.22 -9.28
CA SER A 2 -41.15 15.32 -8.11
C SER A 2 -41.63 14.75 -6.74
N LEU A 3 -40.86 14.03 -5.92
CA LEU A 3 -39.46 14.15 -5.52
C LEU A 3 -38.93 12.77 -5.11
N ALA A 4 -38.00 12.20 -5.88
CA ALA A 4 -36.98 11.25 -5.39
C ALA A 4 -35.95 11.00 -6.49
N ALA A 5 -35.45 12.07 -7.11
CA ALA A 5 -34.13 12.01 -7.72
C ALA A 5 -33.14 12.06 -6.54
N LEU A 6 -32.92 10.93 -5.88
CA LEU A 6 -31.76 10.77 -5.00
C LEU A 6 -30.55 10.90 -5.91
N ALA A 7 -29.96 12.09 -5.88
CA ALA A 7 -28.72 12.39 -6.55
C ALA A 7 -27.67 11.35 -6.13
N LEU A 8 -27.12 10.65 -7.12
CA LEU A 8 -25.79 10.06 -7.06
C LEU A 8 -24.76 11.21 -6.94
N ALA A 9 -24.76 11.91 -5.81
CA ALA A 9 -23.68 12.80 -5.43
C ALA A 9 -22.59 11.92 -4.80
N ALA A 10 -21.65 11.43 -5.64
CA ALA A 10 -20.42 10.83 -5.15
C ALA A 10 -19.66 11.93 -4.38
N ALA A 11 -19.79 11.91 -3.05
CA ALA A 11 -19.66 13.08 -2.21
C ALA A 11 -18.22 13.56 -2.00
N VAL A 12 -18.04 14.87 -1.95
CA VAL A 12 -16.97 15.48 -1.16
C VAL A 12 -17.09 14.99 0.28
N GLN A 13 -16.01 14.43 0.84
CA GLN A 13 -16.05 13.82 2.17
C GLN A 13 -14.97 14.43 3.07
N TRP A 14 -15.42 15.06 4.17
CA TRP A 14 -14.55 15.38 5.28
C TRP A 14 -14.39 14.16 6.17
N LEU A 15 -13.16 13.68 6.35
CA LEU A 15 -12.85 12.52 7.17
C LEU A 15 -11.85 12.89 8.27
N PRO A 16 -12.08 12.43 9.52
CA PRO A 16 -11.14 12.65 10.60
C PRO A 16 -9.87 11.82 10.41
N VAL A 17 -8.72 12.44 10.64
CA VAL A 17 -7.39 11.82 10.66
C VAL A 17 -6.69 12.30 11.93
N GLY A 18 -6.67 11.44 12.95
CA GLY A 18 -6.27 11.85 14.30
C GLY A 18 -7.21 12.95 14.84
N ALA A 19 -6.62 14.06 15.30
CA ALA A 19 -7.36 15.21 15.80
C ALA A 19 -7.74 16.25 14.72
N LYS A 20 -7.29 16.06 13.47
CA LYS A 20 -7.51 16.99 12.36
C LYS A 20 -8.50 16.40 11.34
N GLN A 21 -9.02 17.25 10.46
CA GLN A 21 -9.84 16.82 9.32
C GLN A 21 -9.00 16.69 8.05
N SER A 22 -9.44 15.79 7.17
CA SER A 22 -8.94 15.64 5.81
C SER A 22 -10.09 15.77 4.83
N LEU A 23 -9.79 16.25 3.63
CA LEU A 23 -10.77 16.36 2.56
C LEU A 23 -10.50 15.28 1.51
N VAL A 24 -11.48 14.41 1.24
CA VAL A 24 -11.37 13.37 0.20
C VAL A 24 -12.24 13.77 -0.99
N CYS A 25 -11.60 13.83 -2.15
CA CYS A 25 -12.22 14.27 -3.40
C CYS A 25 -12.09 13.19 -4.47
N GLU A 26 -13.19 12.86 -5.14
CA GLU A 26 -13.14 12.15 -6.41
C GLU A 26 -12.75 13.14 -7.53
N LEU A 27 -11.91 12.72 -8.49
CA LEU A 27 -11.32 13.60 -9.50
C LEU A 27 -12.35 14.38 -10.31
N HIS A 28 -13.47 13.74 -10.66
CA HIS A 28 -14.56 14.37 -11.41
C HIS A 28 -15.24 15.54 -10.67
N GLN A 29 -15.03 15.67 -9.35
CA GLN A 29 -15.51 16.79 -8.53
C GLN A 29 -14.37 17.56 -7.86
N ALA A 30 -13.11 17.28 -8.22
CA ALA A 30 -11.99 17.76 -7.44
C ALA A 30 -11.90 19.30 -7.40
N GLN A 31 -12.27 20.01 -8.48
CA GLN A 31 -12.34 21.47 -8.46
C GLN A 31 -13.35 22.02 -7.43
N GLN A 32 -14.56 21.45 -7.38
CA GLN A 32 -15.59 21.84 -6.39
C GLN A 32 -15.19 21.44 -4.98
N CYS A 33 -14.52 20.31 -4.83
CA CYS A 33 -14.00 19.82 -3.57
C CYS A 33 -12.91 20.76 -3.02
N ILE A 34 -11.87 21.04 -3.81
CA ILE A 34 -10.77 21.95 -3.45
C ILE A 34 -11.29 23.37 -3.14
N ALA A 35 -12.39 23.80 -3.75
CA ALA A 35 -13.03 25.06 -3.42
C ALA A 35 -13.50 25.18 -1.96
N GLN A 36 -13.70 24.05 -1.26
CA GLN A 36 -14.08 24.01 0.16
C GLN A 36 -12.90 24.25 1.12
N LEU A 37 -11.66 24.23 0.63
CA LEU A 37 -10.51 24.55 1.46
C LEU A 37 -10.52 26.04 1.87
N PRO A 38 -9.99 26.39 3.05
CA PRO A 38 -9.64 27.76 3.40
C PRO A 38 -8.86 28.45 2.29
N SER A 39 -9.06 29.75 2.12
CA SER A 39 -8.49 30.50 1.00
C SER A 39 -6.98 30.37 0.90
N GLU A 40 -6.26 30.40 2.03
CA GLU A 40 -4.80 30.25 2.07
C GLU A 40 -4.36 28.86 1.60
N LEU A 41 -5.02 27.80 2.04
CA LEU A 41 -4.70 26.42 1.65
C LEU A 41 -5.07 26.15 0.19
N ARG A 42 -6.19 26.69 -0.27
CA ARG A 42 -6.62 26.60 -1.67
C ARG A 42 -5.61 27.28 -2.58
N GLN A 43 -5.14 28.48 -2.21
CA GLN A 43 -4.12 29.19 -2.98
C GLN A 43 -2.79 28.44 -2.99
N ALA A 44 -2.34 27.95 -1.83
CA ALA A 44 -1.12 27.15 -1.72
C ALA A 44 -1.21 25.85 -2.55
N PHE A 45 -2.37 25.19 -2.55
CA PHE A 45 -2.62 24.00 -3.37
C PHE A 45 -2.46 24.29 -4.86
N TYR A 46 -3.14 25.32 -5.39
CA TYR A 46 -3.03 25.68 -6.82
C TYR A 46 -1.65 26.23 -7.21
N GLN A 47 -0.88 26.78 -6.26
CA GLN A 47 0.51 27.17 -6.50
C GLN A 47 1.44 25.95 -6.60
N ALA A 48 1.21 24.92 -5.78
CA ALA A 48 1.98 23.69 -5.81
C ALA A 48 1.60 22.79 -7.00
N GLU A 49 0.34 22.84 -7.41
CA GLU A 49 -0.24 22.01 -8.49
C GLU A 49 -0.95 22.90 -9.53
N PRO A 50 -0.20 23.69 -10.32
CA PRO A 50 -0.77 24.62 -11.28
C PRO A 50 -1.51 23.92 -12.43
N ASP A 51 -1.13 22.68 -12.74
CA ASP A 51 -1.72 21.85 -13.81
C ASP A 51 -2.81 20.91 -13.28
N PHE A 52 -3.40 21.20 -12.12
CA PHE A 52 -4.52 20.44 -11.59
C PHE A 52 -5.83 20.79 -12.34
N PRO A 53 -6.69 19.80 -12.67
CA PRO A 53 -6.60 18.38 -12.33
C PRO A 53 -5.84 17.51 -13.34
N GLU A 54 -5.36 18.06 -14.46
CA GLU A 54 -4.74 17.32 -15.57
C GLU A 54 -3.51 16.50 -15.14
N SER A 55 -2.73 16.98 -14.18
CA SER A 55 -1.53 16.31 -13.64
C SER A 55 -1.81 14.94 -13.00
N LEU A 56 -3.08 14.62 -12.72
CA LEU A 56 -3.50 13.43 -11.99
C LEU A 56 -3.89 12.24 -12.90
N GLY A 57 -4.05 12.45 -14.20
CA GLY A 57 -4.77 11.54 -15.10
C GLY A 57 -4.29 10.09 -15.19
N MET A 58 -3.06 9.78 -14.74
CA MET A 58 -2.49 8.43 -14.75
C MET A 58 -2.33 7.79 -13.36
N ARG A 59 -2.65 8.52 -12.29
CA ARG A 59 -2.50 8.07 -10.90
C ARG A 59 -3.79 7.41 -10.41
N GLN A 60 -3.67 6.50 -9.44
CA GLN A 60 -4.85 5.96 -8.75
C GLN A 60 -5.43 7.01 -7.80
N ALA A 61 -4.54 7.61 -7.02
CA ALA A 61 -4.84 8.66 -6.06
C ALA A 61 -3.56 9.41 -5.69
N VAL A 62 -3.71 10.48 -4.92
CA VAL A 62 -2.59 11.22 -4.31
C VAL A 62 -3.06 11.90 -3.03
N SER A 63 -2.17 11.96 -2.04
CA SER A 63 -2.34 12.74 -0.81
C SER A 63 -1.51 14.03 -0.84
N TYR A 64 -2.13 15.17 -0.50
CA TYR A 64 -1.48 16.45 -0.25
C TYR A 64 -1.58 16.78 1.22
N VAL A 65 -0.45 17.06 1.86
CA VAL A 65 -0.41 17.36 3.29
C VAL A 65 -0.24 18.84 3.53
N PHE A 66 -0.95 19.37 4.52
CA PHE A 66 -0.94 20.76 4.91
C PHE A 66 -0.33 20.95 6.29
N ASP A 67 0.43 22.03 6.45
CA ASP A 67 0.77 22.58 7.76
C ASP A 67 -0.35 23.53 8.20
N HIS A 68 -1.44 22.96 8.73
CA HIS A 68 -2.60 23.71 9.20
C HIS A 68 -3.10 23.16 10.55
N PRO A 69 -3.57 24.01 11.49
CA PRO A 69 -3.98 23.56 12.82
C PRO A 69 -5.14 22.56 12.80
N GLU A 70 -6.12 22.77 11.92
CA GLU A 70 -7.37 21.97 11.89
C GLU A 70 -7.42 20.94 10.75
N LEU A 71 -6.58 21.11 9.73
CA LEU A 71 -6.63 20.31 8.49
C LEU A 71 -5.30 19.61 8.30
N VAL A 72 -5.33 18.30 8.06
CA VAL A 72 -4.12 17.53 7.76
C VAL A 72 -3.83 17.49 6.28
N GLY A 73 -4.83 17.62 5.41
CA GLY A 73 -4.59 17.49 3.98
C GLY A 73 -5.80 17.14 3.14
N VAL A 74 -5.52 16.85 1.88
CA VAL A 74 -6.48 16.40 0.86
C VAL A 74 -6.04 15.05 0.30
N VAL A 75 -6.99 14.16 0.08
CA VAL A 75 -6.81 12.98 -0.78
C VAL A 75 -7.61 13.19 -2.06
N LEU A 76 -6.94 13.04 -3.20
CA LEU A 76 -7.59 13.04 -4.51
C LEU A 76 -7.62 11.63 -5.07
N LEU A 77 -8.82 11.10 -5.32
CA LEU A 77 -9.07 9.78 -5.90
C LEU A 77 -9.30 9.97 -7.41
N ALA A 78 -8.30 9.59 -8.22
CA ALA A 78 -8.32 9.77 -9.66
C ALA A 78 -8.89 8.55 -10.40
N ASN A 79 -8.24 7.41 -10.23
CA ASN A 79 -8.72 6.13 -10.72
C ASN A 79 -8.45 5.05 -9.66
N PRO A 80 -9.21 5.05 -8.56
CA PRO A 80 -8.95 4.15 -7.44
C PRO A 80 -9.22 2.66 -7.78
N HIS A 81 -9.75 2.37 -8.97
CA HIS A 81 -9.98 1.03 -9.53
C HIS A 81 -8.94 0.59 -10.58
N GLN A 82 -7.91 1.42 -10.85
CA GLN A 82 -6.97 1.18 -11.96
C GLN A 82 -6.23 -0.16 -11.87
N ASN A 83 -5.87 -0.62 -10.67
CA ASN A 83 -5.12 -1.84 -10.44
C ASN A 83 -6.01 -2.94 -9.83
N GLN A 84 -7.30 -2.99 -10.22
CA GLN A 84 -8.23 -3.98 -9.69
C GLN A 84 -7.96 -5.37 -10.24
N ARG A 85 -7.34 -5.44 -11.43
CA ARG A 85 -7.10 -6.68 -12.16
C ARG A 85 -5.62 -6.79 -12.49
N PHE A 86 -5.03 -7.92 -12.12
CA PHE A 86 -3.66 -8.27 -12.45
C PHE A 86 -3.65 -9.54 -13.29
N SER A 87 -2.71 -9.61 -14.24
CA SER A 87 -2.40 -10.82 -14.99
C SER A 87 -0.92 -11.12 -14.82
N GLN A 88 -0.60 -12.31 -14.34
CA GLN A 88 0.77 -12.76 -14.12
C GLN A 88 1.00 -14.08 -14.85
N PHE A 89 2.05 -14.13 -15.67
CA PHE A 89 2.49 -15.38 -16.29
C PHE A 89 3.32 -16.18 -15.28
N LEU A 90 2.90 -17.42 -14.99
CA LEU A 90 3.58 -18.34 -14.11
C LEU A 90 3.80 -19.68 -14.83
N HIS A 91 5.06 -20.01 -15.11
CA HIS A 91 5.48 -21.23 -15.81
C HIS A 91 4.90 -21.42 -17.22
N SER A 92 3.68 -21.97 -17.34
CA SER A 92 3.04 -22.35 -18.60
C SER A 92 1.68 -21.69 -18.81
N GLY A 93 1.25 -20.79 -17.93
CA GLY A 93 -0.07 -20.19 -18.01
C GLY A 93 -0.15 -18.76 -17.48
N TRP A 94 -1.15 -18.03 -17.97
CA TRP A 94 -1.56 -16.75 -17.43
C TRP A 94 -2.56 -16.97 -16.29
N HIS A 95 -2.28 -16.33 -15.16
CA HIS A 95 -3.16 -16.34 -13.99
C HIS A 95 -3.67 -14.92 -13.76
N ASN A 96 -4.95 -14.81 -13.45
CA ASN A 96 -5.61 -13.54 -13.19
C ASN A 96 -5.95 -13.43 -11.70
N TYR A 97 -5.75 -12.24 -11.15
CA TYR A 97 -6.18 -11.89 -9.81
C TYR A 97 -7.06 -10.64 -9.86
N GLN A 98 -8.18 -10.68 -9.16
CA GLN A 98 -9.05 -9.54 -8.98
C GLN A 98 -9.02 -9.11 -7.51
N VAL A 99 -8.69 -7.85 -7.28
CA VAL A 99 -8.68 -7.26 -5.95
C VAL A 99 -10.11 -6.88 -5.57
N GLU A 100 -10.54 -7.39 -4.42
CA GLU A 100 -11.78 -6.95 -3.77
C GLU A 100 -11.56 -5.61 -3.06
N ASN A 101 -12.57 -4.73 -3.06
CA ASN A 101 -12.55 -3.44 -2.36
C ASN A 101 -11.37 -2.51 -2.70
N GLU A 102 -10.81 -2.58 -3.91
CA GLU A 102 -9.60 -1.84 -4.27
C GLU A 102 -9.67 -0.34 -3.98
N ALA A 103 -10.78 0.31 -4.32
CA ALA A 103 -10.92 1.74 -4.11
C ALA A 103 -10.88 2.13 -2.63
N GLN A 104 -11.40 1.28 -1.75
CA GLN A 104 -11.32 1.49 -0.32
C GLN A 104 -9.88 1.30 0.19
N LEU A 105 -9.16 0.29 -0.32
CA LEU A 105 -7.75 0.08 0.02
C LEU A 105 -6.89 1.27 -0.41
N VAL A 106 -7.08 1.76 -1.64
CA VAL A 106 -6.39 2.96 -2.15
C VAL A 106 -6.73 4.17 -1.26
N ARG A 107 -8.02 4.43 -1.00
CA ARG A 107 -8.44 5.56 -0.16
C ARG A 107 -7.82 5.53 1.23
N LEU A 108 -7.86 4.37 1.90
CA LEU A 108 -7.30 4.23 3.25
C LEU A 108 -5.77 4.34 3.25
N HIS A 109 -5.09 3.84 2.23
CA HIS A 109 -3.66 4.03 2.06
C HIS A 109 -3.29 5.51 1.96
N GLU A 110 -3.98 6.28 1.11
CA GLU A 110 -3.72 7.73 0.97
C GLU A 110 -4.04 8.51 2.24
N LEU A 111 -5.12 8.17 2.95
CA LEU A 111 -5.39 8.73 4.29
C LEU A 111 -4.28 8.37 5.28
N GLY A 112 -3.69 7.19 5.13
CA GLY A 112 -2.54 6.75 5.87
C GLY A 112 -1.31 7.63 5.66
N HIS A 113 -1.06 8.13 4.44
CA HIS A 113 0.01 9.11 4.20
C HIS A 113 -0.23 10.42 4.95
N LEU A 114 -1.47 10.90 5.02
CA LEU A 114 -1.82 12.09 5.82
C LEU A 114 -1.55 11.84 7.31
N HIS A 115 -1.92 10.66 7.82
CA HIS A 115 -1.72 10.31 9.22
C HIS A 115 -0.23 10.07 9.57
N ALA A 116 0.53 9.48 8.65
CA ALA A 116 1.92 9.11 8.83
C ALA A 116 2.83 10.32 9.11
N GLN A 117 2.43 11.54 8.67
CA GLN A 117 3.18 12.75 8.96
C GLN A 117 3.28 13.11 10.44
N ALA A 118 2.28 12.69 11.25
CA ALA A 118 2.30 12.92 12.68
C ALA A 118 3.13 11.88 13.45
N ILE A 119 3.60 10.82 12.78
CA ILE A 119 4.37 9.75 13.42
C ILE A 119 5.87 10.14 13.44
N PRO A 120 6.52 10.13 14.61
CA PRO A 120 7.95 10.41 14.71
C PRO A 120 8.78 9.45 13.85
N GLU A 121 9.62 10.01 12.98
CA GLU A 121 10.49 9.27 12.07
C GLU A 121 11.34 8.19 12.76
N GLN A 122 11.70 8.42 14.02
CA GLN A 122 12.49 7.51 14.87
C GLN A 122 11.80 6.19 15.24
N TRP A 123 10.49 6.05 15.06
CA TRP A 123 9.77 4.83 15.43
C TRP A 123 9.99 3.67 14.46
N LEU A 124 10.39 3.95 13.22
CA LEU A 124 10.85 2.93 12.28
C LEU A 124 12.30 3.23 11.91
N PRO A 125 13.29 2.67 12.64
CA PRO A 125 14.68 2.75 12.22
C PRO A 125 14.79 2.00 10.89
N LEU A 126 15.06 2.77 9.83
CA LEU A 126 15.31 2.18 8.52
C LEU A 126 16.79 1.85 8.40
N PRO A 127 17.14 0.90 7.52
CA PRO A 127 18.53 0.57 7.30
C PRO A 127 19.33 1.78 6.85
N GLU A 128 20.55 1.91 7.37
CA GLU A 128 21.70 2.42 6.62
C GLU A 128 21.75 1.70 5.24
N GLN A 129 22.54 2.02 4.22
CA GLN A 129 22.46 1.39 2.88
C GLN A 129 21.22 1.72 2.01
N ILE A 130 20.00 1.85 2.55
CA ILE A 130 19.00 2.74 1.89
C ILE A 130 19.46 4.20 2.02
N SER A 131 20.32 4.48 3.00
CA SER A 131 21.03 5.74 3.24
C SER A 131 22.09 6.14 2.19
N THR A 132 22.27 5.40 1.09
CA THR A 132 23.03 5.96 -0.05
C THR A 132 22.20 6.99 -0.82
N HIS A 133 20.87 7.00 -0.62
CA HIS A 133 19.92 7.96 -1.18
C HIS A 133 18.77 8.20 -0.17
N ASP A 134 19.00 9.05 0.84
CA ASP A 134 18.11 9.31 1.98
C ASP A 134 16.61 9.46 1.66
N TRP A 135 16.26 9.96 0.48
CA TRP A 135 14.87 10.13 0.05
C TRP A 135 14.12 8.80 -0.15
N GLN A 136 14.79 7.71 -0.54
CA GLN A 136 14.14 6.41 -0.75
C GLN A 136 13.76 5.75 0.58
N ALA A 137 14.60 5.92 1.61
CA ALA A 137 14.32 5.46 2.95
C ALA A 137 13.08 6.17 3.49
N LYS A 138 13.07 7.51 3.46
CA LYS A 138 11.92 8.29 3.91
C LYS A 138 10.62 7.88 3.21
N ARG A 139 10.65 7.70 1.89
CA ARG A 139 9.49 7.24 1.13
C ARG A 139 9.04 5.85 1.58
N TYR A 140 9.94 4.88 1.68
CA TYR A 140 9.59 3.53 2.15
C TYR A 140 8.92 3.55 3.53
N ARG A 141 9.42 4.38 4.47
CA ARG A 141 8.79 4.55 5.79
C ARG A 141 7.35 5.06 5.67
N GLN A 142 7.13 6.07 4.83
CA GLN A 142 5.80 6.64 4.62
C GLN A 142 4.83 5.62 4.01
N GLU A 143 5.30 4.78 3.09
CA GLU A 143 4.53 3.68 2.51
C GLU A 143 4.17 2.63 3.56
N VAL A 144 5.13 2.24 4.41
CA VAL A 144 4.89 1.31 5.53
C VAL A 144 3.83 1.87 6.47
N TYR A 145 3.97 3.11 6.93
CA TYR A 145 2.98 3.71 7.83
C TYR A 145 1.60 3.84 7.19
N ALA A 146 1.53 4.17 5.90
CA ALA A 146 0.28 4.23 5.17
C ALA A 146 -0.42 2.86 5.08
N ASP A 147 0.32 1.80 4.77
CA ASP A 147 -0.23 0.44 4.76
C ASP A 147 -0.57 -0.08 6.17
N LEU A 148 0.16 0.33 7.21
CA LEU A 148 -0.24 0.06 8.60
C LEU A 148 -1.51 0.81 8.98
N TYR A 149 -1.69 2.06 8.55
CA TYR A 149 -2.94 2.78 8.79
C TYR A 149 -4.12 2.10 8.11
N LEU A 150 -3.93 1.64 6.87
CA LEU A 150 -4.90 0.81 6.16
C LEU A 150 -5.21 -0.46 6.98
N ALA A 151 -4.20 -1.18 7.46
CA ALA A 151 -4.39 -2.37 8.31
C ALA A 151 -5.22 -2.09 9.56
N TRP A 152 -4.88 -1.01 10.27
CA TRP A 152 -5.59 -0.58 11.47
C TRP A 152 -7.06 -0.23 11.20
N LYS A 153 -7.34 0.53 10.14
CA LYS A 153 -8.72 0.88 9.76
C LYS A 153 -9.52 -0.33 9.29
N MET A 154 -8.93 -1.19 8.47
CA MET A 154 -9.63 -2.38 7.99
C MET A 154 -9.91 -3.38 9.10
N ALA A 155 -9.03 -3.50 10.09
CA ALA A 155 -9.28 -4.30 11.28
C ALA A 155 -10.58 -3.88 11.99
N ALA A 156 -10.81 -2.57 12.12
CA ALA A 156 -12.03 -2.03 12.72
C ALA A 156 -13.28 -2.16 11.83
N ILE A 157 -13.11 -2.16 10.50
CA ILE A 157 -14.22 -2.24 9.54
C ILE A 157 -14.69 -3.69 9.32
N GLU A 158 -13.75 -4.61 9.12
CA GLU A 158 -14.06 -5.99 8.70
C GLU A 158 -13.95 -7.01 9.83
N ALA A 159 -13.28 -6.68 10.94
CA ALA A 159 -12.94 -7.63 12.00
C ALA A 159 -12.24 -8.92 11.48
N SER A 160 -11.59 -8.83 10.32
CA SER A 160 -10.84 -9.91 9.69
C SER A 160 -9.69 -9.35 8.84
N TRP A 161 -8.84 -10.24 8.32
CA TRP A 161 -7.69 -9.86 7.49
C TRP A 161 -7.90 -10.04 5.99
N SER A 162 -9.13 -10.25 5.51
CA SER A 162 -9.40 -10.49 4.08
C SER A 162 -8.87 -9.38 3.18
N SER A 163 -9.20 -8.12 3.49
CA SER A 163 -8.73 -6.99 2.70
C SER A 163 -7.23 -6.72 2.85
N ILE A 164 -6.62 -7.10 3.98
CA ILE A 164 -5.17 -6.99 4.17
C ILE A 164 -4.44 -8.06 3.37
N GLN A 165 -4.99 -9.26 3.29
CA GLN A 165 -4.50 -10.30 2.40
C GLN A 165 -4.60 -9.86 0.93
N ALA A 166 -5.68 -9.18 0.55
CA ALA A 166 -5.82 -8.58 -0.78
C ALA A 166 -4.75 -7.50 -1.03
N GLN A 167 -4.47 -6.63 -0.06
CA GLN A 167 -3.41 -5.63 -0.16
C GLN A 167 -2.01 -6.27 -0.28
N ILE A 168 -1.71 -7.32 0.49
CA ILE A 168 -0.46 -8.10 0.34
C ILE A 168 -0.33 -8.62 -1.09
N ASN A 169 -1.39 -9.22 -1.63
CA ASN A 169 -1.39 -9.73 -2.99
C ASN A 169 -1.15 -8.62 -4.02
N ARG A 170 -1.77 -7.46 -3.86
CA ARG A 170 -1.54 -6.29 -4.74
C ARG A 170 -0.07 -5.86 -4.74
N ARG A 171 0.53 -5.70 -3.56
CA ARG A 171 1.94 -5.27 -3.44
C ARG A 171 2.89 -6.28 -4.07
N ASN A 172 2.64 -7.58 -3.88
CA ASN A 172 3.41 -8.64 -4.52
C ASN A 172 3.22 -8.64 -6.05
N LEU A 173 1.98 -8.57 -6.55
CA LEU A 173 1.68 -8.53 -7.99
C LEU A 173 2.26 -7.28 -8.67
N ALA A 174 2.25 -6.14 -7.99
CA ALA A 174 2.94 -4.94 -8.44
C ALA A 174 4.44 -5.18 -8.58
N MET A 175 5.09 -5.83 -7.61
CA MET A 175 6.51 -6.20 -7.70
C MET A 175 6.81 -7.23 -8.79
N MET A 176 5.92 -8.20 -9.01
CA MET A 176 6.07 -9.21 -10.07
C MET A 176 5.96 -8.58 -11.47
N SER A 177 5.09 -7.59 -11.64
CA SER A 177 4.84 -6.92 -12.93
C SER A 177 5.75 -5.72 -13.21
N ARG A 178 6.18 -4.98 -12.16
CA ARG A 178 6.93 -3.72 -12.27
C ARG A 178 8.23 -3.79 -11.46
N LYS A 179 9.36 -3.77 -12.18
CA LYS A 179 10.72 -4.03 -11.63
C LYS A 179 11.28 -2.95 -10.68
N ARG A 180 10.54 -1.88 -10.38
CA ARG A 180 11.04 -0.68 -9.66
C ARG A 180 10.16 -0.24 -8.48
N ASP A 181 9.19 -1.05 -8.06
CA ASP A 181 8.19 -0.64 -7.07
C ASP A 181 8.59 -0.92 -5.60
N LEU A 182 9.90 -1.08 -5.34
CA LEU A 182 10.40 -1.55 -4.05
C LEU A 182 10.01 -0.63 -2.89
N THR A 183 9.91 0.68 -3.12
CA THR A 183 9.48 1.63 -2.08
C THR A 183 8.05 1.39 -1.61
N HIS A 184 7.18 0.84 -2.46
CA HIS A 184 5.80 0.52 -2.09
C HIS A 184 5.63 -0.95 -1.67
N TRP A 185 6.70 -1.76 -1.65
CA TRP A 185 6.64 -3.16 -1.24
C TRP A 185 6.78 -3.31 0.29
N THR A 186 5.66 -3.10 0.96
CA THR A 186 5.49 -3.09 2.43
C THR A 186 5.09 -4.47 2.99
N VAL A 187 5.03 -5.50 2.15
CA VAL A 187 4.53 -6.84 2.48
C VAL A 187 5.13 -7.42 3.76
N PRO A 188 6.43 -7.30 4.04
CA PRO A 188 6.98 -7.85 5.29
C PRO A 188 6.29 -7.33 6.56
N TYR A 189 5.86 -6.07 6.58
CA TYR A 189 5.14 -5.49 7.72
C TYR A 189 3.68 -5.92 7.75
N LEU A 190 3.01 -5.98 6.59
CA LEU A 190 1.63 -6.46 6.51
C LEU A 190 1.51 -7.95 6.85
N ALA A 191 2.45 -8.77 6.38
CA ALA A 191 2.52 -10.19 6.69
C ALA A 191 2.72 -10.41 8.19
N LEU A 192 3.65 -9.67 8.81
CA LEU A 192 3.83 -9.67 10.26
C LEU A 192 2.54 -9.32 11.00
N VAL A 193 1.79 -8.30 10.54
CA VAL A 193 0.51 -7.92 11.16
C VAL A 193 -0.50 -9.06 11.12
N VAL A 194 -0.66 -9.69 9.96
CA VAL A 194 -1.60 -10.80 9.75
C VAL A 194 -1.20 -12.04 10.56
N GLU A 195 0.10 -12.29 10.73
CA GLU A 195 0.63 -13.45 11.45
C GLU A 195 0.58 -13.28 12.97
N GLN A 196 0.93 -12.10 13.48
CA GLN A 196 1.18 -11.88 14.92
C GLN A 196 -0.04 -11.33 15.67
N PHE A 197 -1.00 -10.71 14.97
CA PHE A 197 -2.11 -10.02 15.61
C PHE A 197 -3.46 -10.45 15.02
N THR A 198 -4.49 -10.48 15.85
CA THR A 198 -5.86 -10.61 15.36
C THR A 198 -6.42 -9.24 14.97
N ALA A 199 -7.37 -9.22 14.04
CA ALA A 199 -8.05 -7.98 13.65
C ALA A 199 -8.73 -7.31 14.85
N GLN A 200 -9.29 -8.09 15.78
CA GLN A 200 -9.94 -7.58 16.99
C GLN A 200 -8.95 -6.87 17.93
N GLN A 201 -7.75 -7.44 18.10
CA GLN A 201 -6.69 -6.78 18.88
C GLN A 201 -6.30 -5.45 18.26
N VAL A 202 -6.03 -5.44 16.95
CA VAL A 202 -5.61 -4.23 16.23
C VAL A 202 -6.69 -3.15 16.26
N ALA A 203 -7.96 -3.53 16.07
CA ALA A 203 -9.10 -2.61 16.12
C ALA A 203 -9.27 -1.94 17.50
N SER A 204 -8.84 -2.60 18.57
CA SER A 204 -8.95 -2.08 19.94
C SER A 204 -7.86 -1.07 20.30
N TRP A 205 -6.75 -1.04 19.57
CA TRP A 205 -5.62 -0.18 19.89
C TRP A 205 -5.75 1.19 19.21
N PRO A 206 -5.34 2.28 19.87
CA PRO A 206 -4.98 3.51 19.19
C PRO A 206 -3.92 3.25 18.11
N TYR A 207 -3.97 4.03 17.02
CA TYR A 207 -3.10 3.80 15.87
C TYR A 207 -1.60 3.87 16.21
N ASP A 208 -1.21 4.83 17.03
CA ASP A 208 0.17 5.00 17.51
C ASP A 208 0.65 3.78 18.31
N GLN A 209 -0.19 3.28 19.22
CA GLN A 209 0.08 2.05 19.96
C GLN A 209 0.21 0.84 19.03
N PHE A 210 -0.68 0.72 18.04
CA PHE A 210 -0.60 -0.35 17.04
C PHE A 210 0.72 -0.30 16.27
N VAL A 211 1.11 0.87 15.74
CA VAL A 211 2.38 1.04 15.03
C VAL A 211 3.55 0.64 15.92
N GLN A 212 3.61 1.11 17.17
CA GLN A 212 4.69 0.73 18.10
C GLN A 212 4.78 -0.79 18.32
N LYS A 213 3.65 -1.49 18.47
CA LYS A 213 3.62 -2.94 18.63
C LYS A 213 4.16 -3.68 17.40
N VAL A 214 3.80 -3.20 16.21
CA VAL A 214 4.35 -3.73 14.95
C VAL A 214 5.85 -3.50 14.90
N MET A 215 6.32 -2.28 15.20
CA MET A 215 7.74 -1.93 15.15
C MET A 215 8.58 -2.71 16.17
N GLN A 216 8.05 -3.02 17.34
CA GLN A 216 8.71 -3.84 18.36
C GLN A 216 8.83 -5.32 17.94
N SER A 217 7.88 -5.80 17.13
CA SER A 217 7.84 -7.19 16.67
C SER A 217 8.59 -7.38 15.35
N ALA A 218 8.74 -6.31 14.56
CA ALA A 218 9.42 -6.34 13.28
C ALA A 218 10.93 -6.41 13.48
N ALA A 219 11.55 -7.44 12.89
CA ALA A 219 12.98 -7.36 12.63
C ALA A 219 13.22 -6.26 11.58
N PRO A 220 14.13 -5.29 11.83
CA PRO A 220 14.45 -4.28 10.84
C PRO A 220 14.97 -4.94 9.56
N LEU A 221 14.22 -4.82 8.46
CA LEU A 221 14.67 -5.33 7.16
C LEU A 221 15.87 -4.53 6.70
N GLN A 222 17.04 -5.14 6.56
CA GLN A 222 18.25 -4.43 6.15
C GLN A 222 18.19 -4.02 4.66
N GLY A 223 18.90 -2.96 4.26
CA GLY A 223 18.91 -2.46 2.89
C GLY A 223 19.42 -3.52 1.89
N LEU A 224 20.47 -4.25 2.28
CA LEU A 224 20.95 -5.42 1.53
C LEU A 224 19.86 -6.49 1.36
N GLN A 225 19.14 -6.82 2.43
CA GLN A 225 18.06 -7.82 2.40
C GLN A 225 16.93 -7.41 1.45
N LEU A 226 16.50 -6.14 1.47
CA LEU A 226 15.50 -5.63 0.52
C LEU A 226 16.00 -5.74 -0.94
N ASN A 227 17.27 -5.47 -1.20
CA ASN A 227 17.87 -5.62 -2.53
C ASN A 227 17.92 -7.09 -2.98
N GLU A 228 18.23 -8.03 -2.08
CA GLU A 228 18.20 -9.47 -2.35
C GLU A 228 16.77 -9.95 -2.68
N LEU A 229 15.77 -9.50 -1.93
CA LEU A 229 14.36 -9.83 -2.18
C LEU A 229 13.87 -9.22 -3.51
N ALA A 230 14.20 -7.96 -3.79
CA ALA A 230 13.92 -7.32 -5.08
C ALA A 230 14.59 -8.05 -6.25
N PHE A 231 15.80 -8.56 -6.03
CA PHE A 231 16.48 -9.39 -7.01
C PHE A 231 15.71 -10.68 -7.29
N LEU A 232 15.25 -11.40 -6.25
CA LEU A 232 14.47 -12.62 -6.40
C LEU A 232 13.16 -12.38 -7.18
N PHE A 233 12.44 -11.27 -6.92
CA PHE A 233 11.28 -10.90 -7.75
C PHE A 233 11.64 -10.82 -9.24
N ARG A 234 12.73 -10.11 -9.58
CA ARG A 234 13.16 -9.99 -10.98
C ARG A 234 13.61 -11.32 -11.56
N ALA A 235 14.33 -12.13 -10.81
CA ALA A 235 14.84 -13.41 -11.28
C ALA A 235 13.70 -14.40 -11.60
N GLU A 236 12.63 -14.39 -10.81
CA GLU A 236 11.54 -15.36 -10.90
C GLU A 236 10.40 -14.93 -11.81
N PHE A 237 10.11 -13.62 -11.88
CA PHE A 237 8.91 -13.09 -12.55
C PHE A 237 9.17 -12.22 -13.78
N SER A 238 10.44 -11.97 -14.17
CA SER A 238 10.75 -11.10 -15.31
C SER A 238 10.46 -11.68 -16.71
N GLY A 239 9.84 -12.86 -16.80
CA GLY A 239 9.48 -13.52 -18.06
C GLY A 239 10.68 -14.09 -18.86
N LYS A 240 11.91 -13.87 -18.40
CA LYS A 240 13.11 -14.53 -18.95
C LYS A 240 13.29 -15.85 -18.22
N THR A 241 13.60 -16.93 -18.96
CA THR A 241 13.99 -18.21 -18.35
C THR A 241 15.10 -17.92 -17.32
N PRO A 242 14.95 -18.34 -16.05
CA PRO A 242 15.95 -18.08 -15.04
C PRO A 242 17.26 -18.72 -15.50
N LYS A 243 18.24 -17.91 -15.91
CA LYS A 243 19.61 -18.40 -16.16
C LYS A 243 20.34 -18.72 -14.86
N GLN A 244 19.72 -18.46 -13.70
CA GLN A 244 20.34 -18.58 -12.40
C GLN A 244 19.84 -19.82 -11.66
N SER A 245 20.81 -20.56 -11.13
CA SER A 245 20.60 -21.75 -10.29
C SER A 245 19.78 -21.42 -9.04
N ASN A 246 19.00 -22.40 -8.56
CA ASN A 246 18.34 -22.37 -7.26
C ASN A 246 19.32 -22.24 -6.07
N GLN A 247 20.63 -22.23 -6.33
CA GLN A 247 21.70 -22.01 -5.35
C GLN A 247 22.01 -20.53 -5.12
N TYR A 248 21.73 -19.64 -6.07
CA TYR A 248 21.97 -18.21 -5.85
C TYR A 248 20.96 -17.65 -4.84
N LEU A 249 21.44 -16.87 -3.84
CA LEU A 249 20.65 -16.38 -2.71
C LEU A 249 19.85 -17.49 -1.98
N SER A 250 20.39 -18.72 -1.89
CA SER A 250 19.66 -19.84 -1.27
C SER A 250 19.26 -19.57 0.18
N TRP A 251 20.02 -18.76 0.92
CA TRP A 251 19.70 -18.33 2.29
C TRP A 251 18.48 -17.40 2.38
N ARG A 252 18.11 -16.73 1.27
CA ARG A 252 17.00 -15.78 1.22
C ARG A 252 15.72 -16.37 0.64
N ARG A 253 15.82 -17.49 -0.08
CA ARG A 253 14.68 -18.08 -0.82
C ARG A 253 13.51 -18.51 0.07
N LYS A 254 13.77 -19.03 1.28
CA LYS A 254 12.72 -19.41 2.22
C LYS A 254 11.91 -18.19 2.69
N GLU A 255 12.59 -17.15 3.17
CA GLU A 255 11.96 -15.90 3.58
C GLU A 255 11.20 -15.23 2.41
N PHE A 256 11.79 -15.24 1.22
CA PHE A 256 11.08 -14.77 0.02
C PHE A 256 9.79 -15.56 -0.22
N GLY A 257 9.84 -16.88 -0.02
CA GLY A 257 8.70 -17.78 -0.07
C GLY A 257 7.59 -17.41 0.91
N GLU A 258 7.94 -17.08 2.16
CA GLU A 258 6.99 -16.66 3.19
C GLU A 258 6.17 -15.43 2.73
N TYR A 259 6.81 -14.48 2.04
CA TYR A 259 6.13 -13.28 1.55
C TYR A 259 5.28 -13.51 0.29
N VAL A 260 5.69 -14.39 -0.63
CA VAL A 260 4.99 -14.56 -1.92
C VAL A 260 4.01 -15.74 -1.94
N ALA A 261 4.16 -16.73 -1.06
CA ALA A 261 3.34 -17.93 -1.05
C ALA A 261 1.82 -17.66 -0.96
N PRO A 262 1.33 -16.70 -0.15
CA PRO A 262 -0.10 -16.38 -0.14
C PRO A 262 -0.60 -15.88 -1.51
N THR A 263 0.19 -15.07 -2.21
CA THR A 263 -0.15 -14.53 -3.52
C THR A 263 -0.11 -15.61 -4.61
N ILE A 264 0.90 -16.49 -4.58
CA ILE A 264 0.95 -17.63 -5.51
C ILE A 264 -0.22 -18.59 -5.28
N THR A 265 -0.59 -18.81 -4.02
CA THR A 265 -1.78 -19.59 -3.64
C THR A 265 -3.07 -18.96 -4.16
N ALA A 266 -3.21 -17.64 -4.05
CA ALA A 266 -4.36 -16.90 -4.59
C ALA A 266 -4.46 -16.97 -6.13
N LEU A 267 -3.34 -17.07 -6.83
CA LEU A 267 -3.29 -17.14 -8.30
C LEU A 267 -3.53 -18.54 -8.87
N MET A 268 -3.00 -19.58 -8.20
CA MET A 268 -2.91 -20.93 -8.76
C MET A 268 -3.74 -21.97 -7.99
N GLY A 269 -4.23 -21.62 -6.79
CA GLY A 269 -4.79 -22.57 -5.84
C GLY A 269 -3.71 -23.34 -5.06
N ALA A 270 -4.07 -23.84 -3.87
CA ALA A 270 -3.11 -24.38 -2.90
C ALA A 270 -2.24 -25.53 -3.44
N SER A 271 -2.83 -26.50 -4.14
CA SER A 271 -2.08 -27.66 -4.65
C SER A 271 -1.02 -27.27 -5.69
N ALA A 272 -1.39 -26.47 -6.68
CA ALA A 272 -0.47 -26.01 -7.72
C ALA A 272 0.59 -25.04 -7.15
N ALA A 273 0.19 -24.17 -6.23
CA ALA A 273 1.10 -23.27 -5.54
C ALA A 273 2.17 -24.02 -4.74
N ASN A 274 1.80 -25.02 -3.94
CA ASN A 274 2.75 -25.81 -3.17
C ASN A 274 3.80 -26.48 -4.07
N GLN A 275 3.38 -27.08 -5.19
CA GLN A 275 4.32 -27.67 -6.15
C GLN A 275 5.22 -26.61 -6.78
N TRP A 276 4.67 -25.44 -7.11
CA TRP A 276 5.42 -24.34 -7.72
C TRP A 276 6.48 -23.74 -6.77
N LEU A 277 6.13 -23.59 -5.49
CA LEU A 277 6.99 -23.06 -4.42
C LEU A 277 8.10 -24.06 -4.07
N ALA A 278 7.79 -25.35 -3.92
CA ALA A 278 8.76 -26.38 -3.59
C ALA A 278 9.85 -26.52 -4.68
N ARG A 279 9.46 -26.45 -5.97
CA ARG A 279 10.43 -26.48 -7.09
C ARG A 279 11.43 -25.33 -7.07
N ARG A 280 11.08 -24.21 -6.43
CA ARG A 280 11.92 -23.01 -6.27
C ARG A 280 12.65 -22.94 -4.94
N ARG A 281 12.44 -23.92 -4.05
CA ARG A 281 12.95 -23.93 -2.67
C ARG A 281 12.50 -22.72 -1.86
N PHE A 282 11.25 -22.33 -2.07
CA PHE A 282 10.60 -21.26 -1.29
C PHE A 282 9.92 -21.81 -0.03
N ILE A 283 9.64 -23.11 -0.02
CA ILE A 283 9.17 -23.91 1.11
C ILE A 283 9.95 -25.21 1.16
#